data_AF-A0A971IU47-F1
#
_entry.id   AF-A0A971IU47-F1
#
_cell.length_a   1.000
_cell.length_b   1.000
_cell.length_c   1.000
_cell.angle_alpha   90.00
_cell.angle_beta   90.00
_cell.angle_gamma   90.00
#
_symmetry.space_group_name_H-M   'P 1'
#
loop_
_entity.id
_entity.type
_entity.pdbx_description
1 polymer ?
#
loop_
_entity_poly.entity_id
_entity_poly.type
_entity_poly.pdbx_seq_one_letter_code
_entity_poly.pdbx_strand_id
1 'polypeptide(L)'
;MSKPAACKILVLIYMLCLLTSCSFSRLLDPLAYDGGNTEEGLPNSDDTDLIYRNYENEINDFENSDYENDVRPVANIADDIELTLNTSKPGTSEPDTHTAVPPASRPVHMEIKLYFADMAYIEKGTKGAYGYVTPVIRKVPATSGILKAAMDELIKGPLPEEADLSPVLPASAKVNGAKIADRIAIIDFSNELISDHSGGSLGGAIAMQALVFTACQFDSIDGVLVTVEGNLWDEGHFVWDTPIYEQELLSSIRS
;
A
#
# COMPACT_ATOMS: atom_id res chain seq x y z
N MET A 1 -29.67 46.69 54.41
CA MET A 1 -28.32 46.89 53.85
C MET A 1 -28.04 45.78 52.84
N SER A 2 -28.20 46.11 51.56
CA SER A 2 -28.11 45.29 50.35
C SER A 2 -27.19 46.11 49.44
N LYS A 3 -26.11 45.66 48.82
CA LYS A 3 -25.68 44.38 48.23
C LYS A 3 -24.12 44.47 48.14
N PRO A 4 -23.37 43.44 47.69
CA PRO A 4 -23.15 43.42 46.25
C PRO A 4 -23.23 42.00 45.68
N ALA A 5 -24.43 41.67 45.19
CA ALA A 5 -24.58 40.71 44.09
C ALA A 5 -23.82 41.16 42.82
N ALA A 6 -23.36 42.43 42.78
CA ALA A 6 -22.48 42.96 41.75
C ALA A 6 -21.12 42.24 41.71
N CYS A 7 -20.61 41.74 42.84
CA CYS A 7 -19.29 41.07 42.87
C CYS A 7 -19.33 39.69 42.18
N LYS A 8 -20.44 38.96 42.29
CA LYS A 8 -20.59 37.64 41.65
C LYS A 8 -20.86 37.73 40.14
N ILE A 9 -21.55 38.78 39.69
CA ILE A 9 -21.80 39.03 38.26
C ILE A 9 -20.52 39.50 37.56
N LEU A 10 -19.69 40.32 38.22
CA LEU A 10 -18.43 40.79 37.65
C LEU A 10 -17.43 39.65 37.43
N VAL A 11 -17.36 38.68 38.35
CA VAL A 11 -16.47 37.50 38.22
C VAL A 11 -16.92 36.55 37.11
N LEU A 12 -18.24 36.37 36.91
CA LEU A 12 -18.78 35.56 35.81
C LEU A 12 -18.56 36.21 34.44
N ILE A 13 -18.68 37.55 34.34
CA ILE A 13 -18.36 38.28 33.10
C ILE A 13 -16.85 38.23 32.82
N TYR A 14 -16.00 38.36 33.83
CA TYR A 14 -14.55 38.26 33.67
C TYR A 14 -14.11 36.84 33.24
N MET A 15 -14.75 35.78 33.76
CA MET A 15 -14.53 34.39 33.32
C MET A 15 -15.02 34.14 31.88
N LEU A 16 -16.15 34.72 31.47
CA LEU A 16 -16.64 34.64 30.08
C LEU A 16 -15.77 35.45 29.10
N CYS A 17 -15.21 36.58 29.54
CA CYS A 17 -14.26 37.40 28.76
C CYS A 17 -12.86 36.76 28.67
N LEU A 18 -12.42 35.98 29.67
CA LEU A 18 -11.17 35.22 29.62
C LEU A 18 -11.27 33.94 28.78
N LEU A 19 -12.48 33.41 28.56
CA LEU A 19 -12.74 32.35 27.57
C LEU A 19 -12.82 32.88 26.13
N THR A 20 -12.79 34.21 25.93
CA THR A 20 -12.83 34.88 24.63
C THR A 20 -11.62 35.78 24.36
N SER A 21 -10.66 35.85 25.28
CA SER A 21 -9.45 36.69 25.19
C SER A 21 -8.16 35.89 25.34
N CYS A 22 -8.00 34.88 24.49
CA CYS A 22 -6.68 34.48 23.99
C CYS A 22 -6.79 34.40 22.46
N SER A 23 -6.40 35.50 21.80
CA SER A 23 -5.92 35.54 20.40
C SER A 23 -6.83 34.96 19.31
N PHE A 24 -7.92 35.66 18.95
CA PHE A 24 -8.62 35.46 17.66
C PHE A 24 -8.20 36.47 16.58
N SER A 25 -6.94 36.91 16.60
CA SER A 25 -6.38 37.74 15.52
C SER A 25 -4.88 37.45 15.36
N ARG A 26 -4.57 36.21 14.98
CA ARG A 26 -3.33 35.76 14.28
C ARG A 26 -3.47 34.30 13.85
N LEU A 27 -4.47 34.00 13.02
CA LEU A 27 -4.62 32.67 12.42
C LEU A 27 -4.95 32.75 10.92
N LEU A 28 -4.34 33.70 10.24
CA LEU A 28 -4.29 33.81 8.78
C LEU A 28 -3.05 34.63 8.43
N ASP A 29 -1.89 34.12 8.79
CA ASP A 29 -0.67 34.40 8.03
C ASP A 29 -0.24 33.04 7.46
N PRO A 30 -0.02 32.92 6.14
CA PRO A 30 0.47 31.69 5.56
C PRO A 30 1.83 31.40 6.19
N LEU A 31 2.08 30.15 6.58
CA LEU A 31 3.41 29.73 6.98
C LEU A 31 4.34 29.94 5.78
N ALA A 32 5.02 31.09 5.80
CA ALA A 32 6.24 31.30 5.08
C ALA A 32 7.23 30.26 5.60
N TYR A 33 7.42 29.23 4.78
CA TYR A 33 8.56 28.35 4.79
C TYR A 33 9.83 29.21 4.77
N ASP A 34 10.52 29.28 5.90
CA ASP A 34 11.80 29.96 6.06
C ASP A 34 12.88 29.08 5.42
N GLY A 35 13.40 29.56 4.28
CA GLY A 35 14.35 28.85 3.44
C GLY A 35 15.69 28.66 4.14
N GLY A 36 15.91 27.46 4.68
CA GLY A 36 17.23 26.87 4.86
C GLY A 36 17.54 26.00 3.66
N ASN A 37 18.40 26.48 2.76
CA ASN A 37 18.86 25.80 1.55
C ASN A 37 19.22 24.33 1.78
N THR A 38 18.43 23.41 1.25
CA THR A 38 18.90 22.17 0.64
C THR A 38 17.94 21.89 -0.53
N GLU A 39 18.40 22.12 -1.75
CA GLU A 39 17.67 21.84 -2.98
C GLU A 39 17.52 20.31 -3.12
N GLU A 40 16.45 19.75 -2.57
CA GLU A 40 15.82 18.57 -3.16
C GLU A 40 14.37 18.96 -3.48
N GLY A 41 14.15 19.30 -4.74
CA GLY A 41 12.89 19.83 -5.23
C GLY A 41 11.80 18.77 -5.20
N LEU A 42 10.67 19.10 -4.58
CA LEU A 42 9.38 18.51 -4.96
C LEU A 42 9.24 18.63 -6.48
N PRO A 43 8.83 17.57 -7.19
CA PRO A 43 8.62 17.64 -8.63
C PRO A 43 7.64 18.78 -8.95
N ASN A 44 7.94 19.58 -9.97
CA ASN A 44 7.03 20.64 -10.40
C ASN A 44 5.69 20.02 -10.79
N SER A 45 4.58 20.77 -10.68
CA SER A 45 3.27 20.29 -11.13
C SER A 45 3.26 19.80 -12.58
N ASP A 46 4.14 20.36 -13.41
CA ASP A 46 4.31 19.95 -14.80
C ASP A 46 5.01 18.58 -14.92
N ASP A 47 5.90 18.23 -13.98
CA ASP A 47 6.59 16.93 -13.94
C ASP A 47 5.67 15.83 -13.38
N THR A 48 4.85 16.13 -12.38
CA THR A 48 3.83 15.20 -11.85
C THR A 48 2.77 14.88 -12.90
N ASP A 49 2.32 15.88 -13.66
CA ASP A 49 1.37 15.70 -14.79
C ASP A 49 1.96 14.80 -15.89
N LEU A 50 3.26 14.89 -16.15
CA LEU A 50 3.94 14.06 -17.15
C LEU A 50 4.08 12.60 -16.68
N ILE A 51 4.41 12.40 -15.40
CA ILE A 51 4.49 11.05 -14.81
C ILE A 51 3.10 10.40 -14.82
N TYR A 52 2.06 11.11 -14.41
CA TYR A 52 0.69 10.60 -14.45
C TYR A 52 0.28 10.21 -15.88
N ARG A 53 0.56 11.06 -16.87
CA ARG A 53 0.32 10.76 -18.30
C ARG A 53 1.07 9.54 -18.81
N ASN A 54 2.25 9.25 -18.27
CA ASN A 54 3.02 8.08 -18.67
C ASN A 54 2.40 6.77 -18.19
N TYR A 55 1.59 6.80 -17.13
CA TYR A 55 0.87 5.65 -16.58
C TYR A 55 -0.63 5.69 -16.82
N GLU A 56 -1.16 6.75 -17.43
CA GLU A 56 -2.59 6.93 -17.67
C GLU A 56 -3.17 5.81 -18.54
N ASN A 57 -2.42 5.34 -19.54
CA ASN A 57 -2.86 4.21 -20.36
C ASN A 57 -2.92 2.92 -19.55
N GLU A 58 -1.91 2.70 -18.72
CA GLU A 58 -1.82 1.56 -17.83
C GLU A 58 -2.94 1.59 -16.78
N ILE A 59 -3.29 2.75 -16.23
CA ILE A 59 -4.41 2.87 -15.29
C ILE A 59 -5.74 2.60 -16.02
N ASN A 60 -5.94 3.22 -17.19
CA ASN A 60 -7.17 3.08 -17.98
C ASN A 60 -7.41 1.66 -18.52
N ASP A 61 -6.36 0.84 -18.66
CA ASP A 61 -6.51 -0.57 -19.02
C ASP A 61 -7.31 -1.36 -17.97
N PHE A 62 -7.28 -0.97 -16.69
CA PHE A 62 -8.07 -1.64 -15.65
C PHE A 62 -9.58 -1.50 -15.90
N GLU A 63 -10.03 -0.39 -16.51
CA GLU A 63 -11.44 -0.19 -16.85
C GLU A 63 -11.91 -1.06 -18.03
N ASN A 64 -11.00 -1.53 -18.89
CA ASN A 64 -11.33 -2.20 -20.15
C ASN A 64 -10.98 -3.70 -20.22
N SER A 65 -10.31 -4.23 -19.19
CA SER A 65 -9.94 -5.64 -19.15
C SER A 65 -10.94 -6.46 -18.34
N ASP A 66 -11.58 -7.43 -19.00
CA ASP A 66 -12.12 -8.62 -18.34
C ASP A 66 -10.93 -9.41 -17.75
N TYR A 67 -10.30 -8.93 -16.66
CA TYR A 67 -9.25 -9.68 -15.96
C TYR A 67 -9.87 -10.96 -15.42
N GLU A 68 -9.77 -12.01 -16.22
CA GLU A 68 -10.03 -13.38 -15.79
C GLU A 68 -9.09 -13.62 -14.60
N ASN A 69 -9.70 -13.91 -13.45
CA ASN A 69 -9.12 -13.92 -12.11
C ASN A 69 -8.12 -15.08 -11.88
N ASP A 70 -7.35 -15.43 -12.91
CA ASP A 70 -6.60 -16.66 -13.04
C ASP A 70 -5.23 -16.57 -12.35
N VAL A 71 -5.27 -16.34 -11.03
CA VAL A 71 -4.19 -16.68 -10.10
C VAL A 71 -4.12 -18.21 -10.04
N ARG A 72 -3.47 -18.81 -11.03
CA ARG A 72 -3.36 -20.27 -11.13
C ARG A 72 -2.24 -20.77 -10.22
N PRO A 73 -2.45 -21.88 -9.49
CA PRO A 73 -1.37 -22.57 -8.80
C PRO A 73 -0.29 -22.99 -9.81
N VAL A 74 0.98 -22.79 -9.47
CA VAL A 74 2.16 -23.06 -10.34
C VAL A 74 2.41 -24.57 -10.58
N ALA A 75 1.48 -25.45 -10.20
CA ALA A 75 1.61 -26.90 -10.33
C ALA A 75 1.73 -27.42 -11.79
N ASN A 76 1.53 -26.57 -12.82
CA ASN A 76 1.46 -26.97 -14.24
C ASN A 76 2.65 -26.54 -15.13
N ILE A 77 3.79 -26.09 -14.58
CA ILE A 77 4.95 -25.65 -15.41
C ILE A 77 5.57 -26.79 -16.27
N ALA A 78 5.24 -28.06 -16.01
CA ALA A 78 5.80 -29.17 -16.78
C ALA A 78 5.33 -29.20 -18.25
N ASP A 79 4.17 -28.62 -18.58
CA ASP A 79 3.60 -28.70 -19.93
C ASP A 79 4.07 -27.56 -20.85
N ASP A 80 4.62 -26.46 -20.30
CA ASP A 80 4.92 -25.24 -21.05
C ASP A 80 6.40 -25.09 -21.44
N ILE A 81 7.29 -25.98 -20.96
CA ILE A 81 8.73 -25.96 -21.27
C ILE A 81 9.08 -26.74 -22.56
N GLU A 82 8.17 -27.55 -23.10
CA GLU A 82 8.46 -28.39 -24.28
C GLU A 82 8.40 -27.66 -25.65
N LEU A 83 8.10 -26.36 -25.71
CA LEU A 83 8.02 -25.63 -26.99
C LEU A 83 9.34 -25.00 -27.48
N THR A 84 10.45 -25.12 -26.74
CA THR A 84 11.76 -24.66 -27.22
C THR A 84 12.84 -25.72 -26.97
N LEU A 85 12.87 -26.79 -27.78
CA LEU A 85 14.07 -27.55 -28.17
C LEU A 85 13.67 -28.63 -29.19
N ASN A 86 13.30 -28.17 -30.38
CA ASN A 86 13.10 -29.06 -31.53
C ASN A 86 14.48 -29.43 -32.11
N THR A 87 15.00 -30.61 -31.79
CA THR A 87 16.02 -31.31 -32.60
C THR A 87 15.71 -32.81 -32.73
N SER A 88 15.05 -33.14 -33.85
CA SER A 88 15.39 -34.24 -34.76
C SER A 88 15.35 -35.74 -34.32
N LYS A 89 14.21 -36.38 -34.67
CA LYS A 89 14.02 -37.66 -35.44
C LYS A 89 14.26 -39.05 -34.73
N PRO A 90 13.74 -40.20 -35.29
CA PRO A 90 12.62 -40.96 -34.71
C PRO A 90 12.94 -42.46 -34.43
N GLY A 91 12.13 -43.14 -33.61
CA GLY A 91 12.23 -44.58 -33.42
C GLY A 91 10.96 -45.19 -32.82
N THR A 92 10.38 -46.14 -33.56
CA THR A 92 9.14 -46.89 -33.31
C THR A 92 9.34 -48.04 -32.31
N SER A 93 8.43 -48.20 -31.34
CA SER A 93 7.74 -49.48 -31.03
C SER A 93 6.80 -49.40 -29.81
N GLU A 94 5.49 -49.45 -30.11
CA GLU A 94 4.38 -50.20 -29.47
C GLU A 94 4.01 -50.11 -27.96
N PRO A 95 2.72 -50.37 -27.63
CA PRO A 95 2.01 -49.78 -26.51
C PRO A 95 1.86 -50.75 -25.33
N ASP A 96 2.39 -50.40 -24.16
CA ASP A 96 2.09 -51.11 -22.93
C ASP A 96 1.33 -50.22 -21.94
N THR A 97 0.15 -50.73 -21.61
CA THR A 97 -0.83 -50.15 -20.72
C THR A 97 -0.34 -50.33 -19.29
N HIS A 98 0.25 -49.28 -18.71
CA HIS A 98 0.35 -49.15 -17.26
C HIS A 98 -0.28 -47.83 -16.84
N THR A 99 -1.46 -47.95 -16.24
CA THR A 99 -2.16 -46.90 -15.49
C THR A 99 -1.25 -46.37 -14.39
N ALA A 100 -0.41 -45.39 -14.72
CA ALA A 100 0.25 -44.55 -13.73
C ALA A 100 -0.79 -43.50 -13.30
N VAL A 101 -1.38 -43.70 -12.12
CA VAL A 101 -2.03 -42.60 -11.41
C VAL A 101 -0.97 -41.51 -11.22
N PRO A 102 -1.14 -40.28 -11.71
CA PRO A 102 -0.18 -39.22 -11.50
C PRO A 102 0.01 -39.02 -9.99
N PRO A 103 1.24 -38.95 -9.46
CA PRO A 103 1.44 -38.61 -8.06
C PRO A 103 0.79 -37.25 -7.82
N ALA A 104 -0.13 -37.17 -6.84
CA ALA A 104 -0.76 -35.93 -6.45
C ALA A 104 0.31 -34.86 -6.22
N SER A 105 0.34 -33.87 -7.11
CA SER A 105 1.26 -32.74 -7.09
C SER A 105 1.09 -31.99 -5.78
N ARG A 106 2.08 -32.06 -4.89
CA ARG A 106 2.08 -31.25 -3.66
C ARG A 106 2.17 -29.78 -4.06
N PRO A 107 1.34 -28.88 -3.50
CA PRO A 107 1.44 -27.47 -3.80
C PRO A 107 2.82 -26.95 -3.34
N VAL A 108 3.59 -26.41 -4.28
CA VAL A 108 4.81 -25.66 -3.99
C VAL A 108 4.40 -24.40 -3.23
N HIS A 109 5.14 -24.06 -2.17
CA HIS A 109 4.91 -22.84 -1.41
C HIS A 109 6.07 -21.87 -1.63
N MET A 110 5.78 -20.58 -1.48
CA MET A 110 6.76 -19.50 -1.47
C MET A 110 6.58 -18.62 -0.24
N GLU A 111 7.66 -17.92 0.13
CA GLU A 111 7.68 -17.00 1.26
C GLU A 111 7.53 -15.57 0.76
N ILE A 112 6.63 -14.81 1.36
CA ILE A 112 6.43 -13.38 1.13
C ILE A 112 6.57 -12.61 2.44
N LYS A 113 7.14 -11.41 2.38
CA LYS A 113 7.17 -10.42 3.46
C LYS A 113 5.92 -9.56 3.38
N LEU A 114 5.19 -9.43 4.49
CA LEU A 114 4.05 -8.54 4.64
C LEU A 114 4.39 -7.51 5.71
N TYR A 115 4.07 -6.26 5.49
CA TYR A 115 4.43 -5.17 6.40
C TYR A 115 3.17 -4.66 7.11
N PHE A 116 3.08 -4.89 8.42
CA PHE A 116 1.92 -4.48 9.24
C PHE A 116 2.27 -3.33 10.17
N ALA A 117 1.27 -2.58 10.62
CA ALA A 117 1.44 -1.47 11.55
C ALA A 117 2.01 -2.00 12.87
N ASP A 118 3.09 -1.42 13.34
CA ASP A 118 3.72 -1.76 14.61
C ASP A 118 3.24 -0.79 15.69
N MET A 119 2.39 -1.31 16.59
CA MET A 119 1.74 -0.46 17.60
C MET A 119 2.75 0.14 18.58
N ALA A 120 3.87 -0.55 18.84
CA ALA A 120 4.89 -0.03 19.74
C ALA A 120 5.62 1.18 19.14
N TYR A 121 5.88 1.20 17.83
CA TYR A 121 6.44 2.37 17.15
C TYR A 121 5.45 3.53 17.11
N ILE A 122 4.18 3.24 16.82
CA ILE A 122 3.12 4.24 16.73
C ILE A 122 2.87 4.91 18.08
N GLU A 123 2.71 4.13 19.16
CA GLU A 123 2.45 4.65 20.51
C GLU A 123 3.61 5.50 21.04
N LYS A 124 4.85 5.13 20.72
CA LYS A 124 6.05 5.89 21.11
C LYS A 124 6.32 7.09 20.23
N GLY A 125 5.65 7.20 19.07
CA GLY A 125 5.95 8.21 18.06
C GLY A 125 7.35 8.08 17.46
N THR A 126 7.91 6.88 17.44
CA THR A 126 9.27 6.60 16.94
C THR A 126 9.22 5.69 15.72
N LYS A 127 10.05 5.96 14.71
CA LYS A 127 10.16 5.12 13.51
C LYS A 127 11.14 3.95 13.75
N GLY A 128 10.79 2.76 13.29
CA GLY A 128 11.67 1.61 13.11
C GLY A 128 12.42 1.65 11.78
N ALA A 129 13.00 0.50 11.38
CA ALA A 129 13.77 0.39 10.14
C ALA A 129 12.96 0.66 8.86
N TYR A 130 11.64 0.43 8.92
CA TYR A 130 10.69 0.60 7.83
C TYR A 130 9.59 1.60 8.21
N GLY A 131 9.91 2.58 9.07
CA GLY A 131 8.92 3.56 9.52
C GLY A 131 8.05 3.01 10.64
N TYR A 132 6.74 3.03 10.47
CA TYR A 132 5.78 2.55 11.48
C TYR A 132 5.29 1.12 11.20
N VAL A 133 5.94 0.40 10.28
CA VAL A 133 5.57 -0.96 9.92
C VAL A 133 6.70 -1.96 10.20
N THR A 134 6.31 -3.20 10.50
CA THR A 134 7.22 -4.32 10.78
C THR A 134 6.92 -5.50 9.82
N PRO A 135 7.95 -6.10 9.20
CA PRO A 135 7.76 -7.23 8.28
C PRO A 135 7.49 -8.54 9.03
N VAL A 136 6.59 -9.35 8.48
CA VAL A 136 6.36 -10.74 8.85
C VAL A 136 6.41 -11.65 7.62
N ILE A 137 6.87 -12.88 7.80
CA ILE A 137 6.97 -13.85 6.70
C ILE A 137 5.70 -14.71 6.66
N ARG A 138 5.06 -14.77 5.50
CA ARG A 138 3.90 -15.61 5.23
C ARG A 138 4.25 -16.66 4.17
N LYS A 139 3.82 -17.91 4.37
CA LYS A 139 3.97 -18.99 3.39
C LYS A 139 2.68 -19.11 2.60
N VAL A 140 2.77 -18.87 1.30
CA VAL A 140 1.63 -18.93 0.39
C VAL A 140 1.85 -19.97 -0.70
N PRO A 141 0.79 -20.57 -1.27
CA PRO A 141 0.92 -21.39 -2.46
C PRO A 141 1.59 -20.61 -3.60
N ALA A 142 2.52 -21.24 -4.31
CA ALA A 142 3.18 -20.64 -5.46
C ALA A 142 2.15 -20.36 -6.57
N THR A 143 2.16 -19.13 -7.08
CA THR A 143 1.24 -18.65 -8.09
C THR A 143 1.95 -17.75 -9.11
N SER A 144 1.43 -17.69 -10.34
CA SER A 144 1.84 -16.72 -11.36
C SER A 144 1.53 -15.26 -10.97
N GLY A 145 0.54 -15.02 -10.11
CA GLY A 145 0.09 -13.70 -9.68
C GLY A 145 0.60 -13.28 -8.30
N ILE A 146 1.90 -13.43 -8.02
CA ILE A 146 2.41 -13.27 -6.65
C ILE A 146 2.19 -11.87 -6.06
N LEU A 147 2.30 -10.81 -6.87
CA LEU A 147 2.05 -9.44 -6.40
C LEU A 147 0.63 -9.29 -5.85
N LYS A 148 -0.37 -9.74 -6.62
CA LYS A 148 -1.77 -9.74 -6.17
C LYS A 148 -1.95 -10.59 -4.93
N ALA A 149 -1.37 -11.79 -4.90
CA ALA A 149 -1.45 -12.68 -3.73
C ALA A 149 -0.85 -12.05 -2.47
N ALA A 150 0.26 -11.30 -2.59
CA ALA A 150 0.85 -10.59 -1.47
C ALA A 150 -0.06 -9.46 -0.94
N MET A 151 -0.69 -8.70 -1.84
CA MET A 151 -1.68 -7.68 -1.45
C MET A 151 -2.93 -8.31 -0.81
N ASP A 152 -3.43 -9.42 -1.34
CA ASP A 152 -4.56 -10.15 -0.77
C ASP A 152 -4.22 -10.70 0.65
N GLU A 153 -2.98 -11.15 0.88
CA GLU A 153 -2.52 -11.54 2.23
C GLU A 153 -2.31 -10.34 3.16
N LEU A 154 -1.89 -9.19 2.64
CA LEU A 154 -1.78 -7.96 3.41
C LEU A 154 -3.15 -7.48 3.91
N ILE A 155 -4.19 -7.59 3.07
CA ILE A 155 -5.59 -7.26 3.44
C ILE A 155 -6.10 -8.17 4.57
N LYS A 156 -5.69 -9.45 4.62
CA LYS A 156 -6.09 -10.37 5.70
C LYS A 156 -5.57 -9.93 7.07
N GLY A 157 -4.53 -9.10 7.12
CA GLY A 157 -3.96 -8.58 8.34
C GLY A 157 -2.99 -9.52 9.07
N PRO A 158 -2.53 -9.10 10.25
CA PRO A 158 -1.68 -9.91 11.11
C PRO A 158 -2.43 -11.12 11.68
N LEU A 159 -1.68 -12.18 11.99
CA LEU A 159 -2.21 -13.38 12.65
C LEU A 159 -2.45 -13.11 14.15
N PRO A 160 -3.31 -13.90 14.83
CA PRO A 160 -3.60 -13.70 16.26
C PRO A 160 -2.36 -13.76 17.18
N GLU A 161 -1.33 -14.51 16.80
CA GLU A 161 -0.06 -14.59 17.52
C GLU A 161 0.85 -13.36 17.32
N GLU A 162 0.59 -12.54 16.29
CA GLU A 162 1.31 -11.30 15.97
C GLU A 162 0.68 -10.11 16.72
N ALA A 163 0.44 -10.27 18.03
CA ALA A 163 -0.43 -9.41 18.83
C ALA A 163 0.00 -7.93 18.96
N ASP A 164 1.27 -7.62 18.69
CA ASP A 164 1.79 -6.24 18.70
C ASP A 164 1.63 -5.52 17.34
N LEU A 165 1.10 -6.23 16.34
CA LEU A 165 0.87 -5.73 15.00
C LEU A 165 -0.62 -5.45 14.76
N SER A 166 -0.92 -4.48 13.89
CA SER A 166 -2.27 -4.11 13.50
C SER A 166 -2.45 -4.10 11.98
N PRO A 167 -3.67 -4.36 11.48
CA PRO A 167 -3.96 -4.29 10.06
C PRO A 167 -3.70 -2.87 9.52
N VAL A 168 -3.21 -2.80 8.29
CA VAL A 168 -2.89 -1.56 7.58
C VAL A 168 -3.89 -1.22 6.49
N LEU A 169 -4.74 -2.18 6.11
CA LEU A 169 -5.80 -2.02 5.12
C LEU A 169 -7.12 -2.54 5.71
N PRO A 170 -8.28 -2.07 5.22
CA PRO A 170 -9.57 -2.57 5.63
C PRO A 170 -9.74 -4.02 5.16
N ALA A 171 -10.27 -4.89 6.03
CA ALA A 171 -10.52 -6.29 5.66
C ALA A 171 -11.61 -6.45 4.57
N SER A 172 -12.36 -5.39 4.29
CA SER A 172 -13.36 -5.30 3.22
C SER A 172 -12.77 -4.92 1.86
N ALA A 173 -11.54 -4.37 1.82
CA ALA A 173 -10.86 -4.02 0.59
C ALA A 173 -10.58 -5.25 -0.27
N LYS A 174 -10.50 -5.04 -1.58
CA LYS A 174 -10.16 -6.08 -2.56
C LYS A 174 -9.14 -5.52 -3.53
N VAL A 175 -8.26 -6.38 -4.02
CA VAL A 175 -7.41 -6.06 -5.16
C VAL A 175 -8.19 -6.39 -6.42
N ASN A 176 -8.57 -5.36 -7.18
CA ASN A 176 -9.22 -5.51 -8.47
C ASN A 176 -8.24 -6.03 -9.52
N GLY A 177 -7.00 -5.52 -9.49
CA GLY A 177 -5.93 -5.99 -10.34
C GLY A 177 -4.56 -5.45 -9.94
N ALA A 178 -3.51 -6.07 -10.46
CA ALA A 178 -2.14 -5.64 -10.23
C ALA A 178 -1.30 -5.94 -11.47
N LYS A 179 -0.47 -4.98 -11.88
CA LYS A 179 0.48 -5.16 -12.98
C LYS A 179 1.78 -4.42 -12.71
N ILE A 180 2.80 -4.78 -13.49
CA ILE A 180 4.14 -4.17 -13.39
C ILE A 180 4.45 -3.54 -14.74
N ALA A 181 4.70 -2.23 -14.76
CA ALA A 181 5.12 -1.48 -15.93
C ALA A 181 6.34 -0.63 -15.53
N ASP A 182 7.43 -0.71 -16.30
CA ASP A 182 8.66 0.05 -16.03
C ASP A 182 9.18 -0.06 -14.59
N ARG A 183 9.11 -1.27 -14.02
CA ARG A 183 9.49 -1.59 -12.63
C ARG A 183 8.61 -0.90 -11.57
N ILE A 184 7.47 -0.34 -11.95
CA ILE A 184 6.44 0.17 -11.04
C ILE A 184 5.30 -0.84 -10.95
N ALA A 185 4.94 -1.19 -9.71
CA ALA A 185 3.72 -1.93 -9.45
C ALA A 185 2.53 -0.96 -9.46
N ILE A 186 1.61 -1.16 -10.39
CA ILE A 186 0.33 -0.44 -10.45
C ILE A 186 -0.74 -1.37 -9.90
N ILE A 187 -1.36 -0.99 -8.79
CA ILE A 187 -2.26 -1.85 -8.03
C ILE A 187 -3.59 -1.12 -7.85
N ASP A 188 -4.65 -1.69 -8.43
CA ASP A 188 -6.00 -1.17 -8.31
C ASP A 188 -6.76 -1.90 -7.20
N PHE A 189 -7.34 -1.12 -6.30
CA PHE A 189 -8.16 -1.61 -5.20
C PHE A 189 -9.62 -1.20 -5.36
N SER A 190 -10.49 -1.92 -4.64
CA SER A 190 -11.89 -1.55 -4.53
C SER A 190 -12.10 -0.33 -3.63
N ASN A 191 -13.24 0.34 -3.79
CA ASN A 191 -13.61 1.55 -3.04
C ASN A 191 -13.51 1.42 -1.51
N GLU A 192 -13.67 0.20 -0.96
CA GLU A 192 -13.54 -0.05 0.47
C GLU A 192 -12.15 0.28 1.03
N LEU A 193 -11.12 0.35 0.18
CA LEU A 193 -9.81 0.87 0.59
C LEU A 193 -9.89 2.30 1.12
N ILE A 194 -10.82 3.11 0.62
CA ILE A 194 -11.03 4.49 1.08
C ILE A 194 -12.18 4.55 2.09
N SER A 195 -13.35 3.97 1.76
CA SER A 195 -14.56 4.18 2.56
C SER A 195 -14.49 3.56 3.97
N ASP A 196 -13.70 2.50 4.13
CA ASP A 196 -13.61 1.74 5.37
C ASP A 196 -12.24 1.90 6.05
N HIS A 197 -11.35 2.74 5.49
CA HIS A 197 -10.08 3.06 6.10
C HIS A 197 -10.28 3.92 7.35
N SER A 198 -9.51 3.63 8.39
CA SER A 198 -9.50 4.47 9.61
C SER A 198 -8.97 5.88 9.34
N GLY A 199 -8.29 6.07 8.21
CA GLY A 199 -7.92 7.37 7.63
C GLY A 199 -6.91 8.14 8.45
N GLY A 200 -6.84 9.44 8.15
CA GLY A 200 -5.94 10.40 8.79
C GLY A 200 -4.49 10.31 8.29
N SER A 201 -3.78 11.44 8.36
CA SER A 201 -2.43 11.58 7.79
C SER A 201 -1.44 10.49 8.25
N LEU A 202 -1.52 10.03 9.51
CA LEU A 202 -0.67 8.94 9.99
C LEU A 202 -1.11 7.57 9.45
N GLY A 203 -2.43 7.31 9.41
CA GLY A 203 -2.97 6.05 8.91
C GLY A 203 -2.64 5.83 7.44
N GLY A 204 -2.84 6.86 6.60
CA GLY A 204 -2.45 6.83 5.19
C GLY A 204 -0.96 6.62 4.97
N ALA A 205 -0.11 7.30 5.74
CA ALA A 205 1.33 7.10 5.68
C ALA A 205 1.76 5.65 6.07
N ILE A 206 1.08 5.03 7.05
CA ILE A 206 1.31 3.64 7.43
C ILE A 206 0.88 2.68 6.31
N ALA A 207 -0.31 2.90 5.73
CA ALA A 207 -0.81 2.08 4.63
C ALA A 207 0.10 2.17 3.39
N MET A 208 0.54 3.38 3.04
CA MET A 208 1.53 3.62 1.99
C MET A 208 2.83 2.86 2.25
N GLN A 209 3.40 2.97 3.46
CA GLN A 209 4.62 2.24 3.82
C GLN A 209 4.44 0.72 3.64
N ALA A 210 3.33 0.19 4.13
CA ALA A 210 3.01 -1.23 4.03
C ALA A 210 2.92 -1.70 2.57
N LEU A 211 2.22 -0.95 1.72
CA LEU A 211 2.03 -1.27 0.30
C LEU A 211 3.34 -1.21 -0.47
N VAL A 212 4.13 -0.14 -0.29
CA VAL A 212 5.44 0.03 -0.94
C VAL A 212 6.39 -1.10 -0.56
N PHE A 213 6.61 -1.34 0.74
CA PHE A 213 7.56 -2.37 1.17
C PHE A 213 7.10 -3.79 0.86
N THR A 214 5.79 -4.05 0.88
CA THR A 214 5.26 -5.37 0.49
C THR A 214 5.41 -5.59 -1.01
N ALA A 215 5.20 -4.59 -1.87
CA ALA A 215 5.36 -4.78 -3.32
C ALA A 215 6.82 -4.79 -3.77
N CYS A 216 7.66 -3.87 -3.26
CA CYS A 216 9.06 -3.75 -3.64
C CYS A 216 9.95 -4.89 -3.09
N GLN A 217 9.38 -5.83 -2.33
CA GLN A 217 10.09 -7.06 -1.96
C GLN A 217 10.51 -7.91 -3.18
N PHE A 218 9.85 -7.72 -4.33
CA PHE A 218 10.11 -8.44 -5.55
C PHE A 218 11.10 -7.65 -6.42
N ASP A 219 12.22 -8.24 -6.81
CA ASP A 219 13.33 -7.60 -7.55
C ASP A 219 12.92 -6.92 -8.87
N SER A 220 11.73 -7.22 -9.40
CA SER A 220 11.18 -6.57 -10.59
C SER A 220 10.48 -5.22 -10.32
N ILE A 221 10.33 -4.83 -9.05
CA ILE A 221 9.55 -3.66 -8.61
C ILE A 221 10.43 -2.74 -7.77
N ASP A 222 10.58 -1.48 -8.20
CA ASP A 222 11.29 -0.43 -7.47
C ASP A 222 10.34 0.56 -6.78
N GLY A 223 9.12 0.69 -7.28
CA GLY A 223 8.13 1.63 -6.76
C GLY A 223 6.69 1.18 -6.99
N VAL A 224 5.75 1.90 -6.37
CA VAL A 224 4.32 1.55 -6.36
C VAL A 224 3.46 2.77 -6.67
N LEU A 225 2.44 2.56 -7.49
CA LEU A 225 1.33 3.46 -7.72
C LEU A 225 0.02 2.74 -7.38
N VAL A 226 -0.81 3.38 -6.56
CA VAL A 226 -2.08 2.80 -6.11
C VAL A 226 -3.26 3.58 -6.66
N THR A 227 -4.21 2.85 -7.21
CA THR A 227 -5.49 3.38 -7.67
C THR A 227 -6.65 2.73 -6.92
N VAL A 228 -7.79 3.40 -6.92
CA VAL A 228 -9.05 2.94 -6.35
C VAL A 228 -10.13 3.12 -7.39
N GLU A 229 -10.72 2.00 -7.83
CA GLU A 229 -11.71 1.97 -8.91
C GLU A 229 -11.21 2.74 -10.16
N GLY A 230 -9.97 2.49 -10.56
CA GLY A 230 -9.33 3.14 -11.73
C GLY A 230 -8.93 4.60 -11.54
N ASN A 231 -9.18 5.20 -10.37
CA ASN A 231 -8.82 6.59 -10.07
C ASN A 231 -7.62 6.64 -9.11
N LEU A 232 -6.86 7.74 -9.11
CA LEU A 232 -5.82 7.94 -8.10
C LEU A 232 -6.38 7.80 -6.70
N TRP A 233 -5.62 7.13 -5.82
CA TRP A 233 -6.01 7.06 -4.42
C TRP A 233 -5.90 8.45 -3.78
N ASP A 234 -7.06 9.06 -3.53
CA ASP A 234 -7.23 10.30 -2.78
C ASP A 234 -7.91 10.01 -1.43
N GLU A 235 -7.17 10.17 -0.34
CA GLU A 235 -7.70 10.05 1.04
C GLU A 235 -7.94 11.42 1.70
N GLY A 236 -7.97 12.50 0.91
CA GLY A 236 -8.22 13.88 1.33
C GLY A 236 -7.05 14.58 2.01
N HIS A 237 -6.09 13.83 2.56
CA HIS A 237 -4.84 14.36 3.13
C HIS A 237 -3.61 14.08 2.26
N PHE A 238 -3.76 13.15 1.33
CA PHE A 238 -2.74 12.69 0.41
C PHE A 238 -3.44 12.19 -0.85
N VAL A 239 -2.83 12.48 -1.99
CA VAL A 239 -3.21 11.92 -3.29
C VAL A 239 -1.99 11.16 -3.79
N TRP A 240 -2.17 9.89 -4.13
CA TRP A 240 -1.11 9.04 -4.67
C TRP A 240 -0.92 9.28 -6.16
N ASP A 241 -0.60 10.51 -6.56
CA ASP A 241 -0.53 10.95 -7.96
C ASP A 241 0.74 10.52 -8.71
N THR A 242 1.77 10.09 -7.99
CA THR A 242 3.06 9.68 -8.54
C THR A 242 3.54 8.37 -7.90
N PRO A 243 4.30 7.52 -8.64
CA PRO A 243 4.88 6.32 -8.04
C PRO A 243 5.79 6.66 -6.87
N ILE A 244 5.64 5.92 -5.77
CA ILE A 244 6.49 6.06 -4.59
C ILE A 244 7.51 4.94 -4.60
N TYR A 245 8.79 5.32 -4.63
CA TYR A 245 9.91 4.37 -4.69
C TYR A 245 10.35 3.94 -3.29
N GLU A 246 10.78 2.68 -3.17
CA GLU A 246 11.25 2.14 -1.89
C GLU A 246 12.43 2.95 -1.32
N GLN A 247 13.37 3.34 -2.17
CA GLN A 247 14.58 4.07 -1.75
C GLN A 247 14.28 5.46 -1.20
N GLU A 248 13.32 6.16 -1.81
CA GLU A 248 12.88 7.48 -1.35
C GLU A 248 12.20 7.37 0.01
N LEU A 249 11.33 6.37 0.16
CA LEU A 249 10.64 6.08 1.41
C LEU A 249 11.64 5.73 2.53
N LEU A 250 12.62 4.87 2.25
CA LEU A 250 13.68 4.54 3.21
C LEU A 250 14.53 5.75 3.60
N SER A 251 14.81 6.64 2.66
CA SER A 251 15.57 7.87 2.92
C SER A 251 14.80 8.81 3.84
N SER A 252 13.50 9.02 3.58
CA SER A 252 12.59 9.83 4.41
C SER A 252 12.35 9.25 5.82
N ILE A 253 12.41 7.92 5.97
CA ILE A 253 12.32 7.27 7.28
C ILE A 253 13.56 7.52 8.13
N ARG A 254 14.74 7.59 7.50
CA ARG A 254 16.05 7.69 8.17
C ARG A 254 16.49 9.12 8.44
N SER A 255 15.94 10.10 7.72
CA SER A 255 16.14 11.54 7.96
C SER A 255 15.41 12.02 9.21
#